data_AF-A0A455SMQ6-F1
#
_entry.id   AF-A0A455SMQ6-F1
#
_cell.length_a   1.000
_cell.length_b   1.000
_cell.length_c   1.000
_cell.angle_alpha   90.00
_cell.angle_beta   90.00
_cell.angle_gamma   90.00
#
_symmetry.space_group_name_H-M   'P 1'
#
loop_
_entity.id
_entity.type
_entity.pdbx_description
1 polymer ?
#
loop_
_entity_poly.entity_id
_entity_poly.type
_entity_poly.pdbx_seq_one_letter_code
_entity_poly.pdbx_strand_id
1 'polypeptide(L)'
;MQTFLPYASFEDSAAVLDNRRLGKQRVEGTQILTILLTPNYRGAWRNHPAVRMWRGYEEALRLYINAVVTEWIGRGYRNSLATYDLTGRPIVFPFWLGDPRLHDSHKSNLLRKDFSYYSQFGWDVPPDLPYYWPV
;
A
#
# COMPACT_ATOMS: atom_id res chain seq x y z
N MET A 1 7.93 -1.11 -7.15
CA MET A 1 6.58 -0.56 -7.09
C MET A 1 5.63 -1.61 -6.53
N GLN A 2 5.25 -1.49 -5.26
CA GLN A 2 4.20 -2.29 -4.64
C GLN A 2 3.54 -1.48 -3.51
N THR A 3 2.33 -1.87 -3.14
CA THR A 3 1.69 -1.41 -1.90
C THR A 3 1.73 -2.52 -0.85
N PHE A 4 1.95 -2.19 0.42
CA PHE A 4 1.89 -3.10 1.55
C PHE A 4 0.63 -2.83 2.36
N LEU A 5 -0.18 -3.89 2.50
CA LEU A 5 -1.44 -3.92 3.24
C LEU A 5 -1.49 -5.22 4.05
N PRO A 6 -0.74 -5.33 5.16
CA PRO A 6 -0.87 -6.47 6.07
C PRO A 6 -2.23 -6.52 6.78
N TYR A 7 -2.99 -5.43 6.77
CA TYR A 7 -4.34 -5.35 7.35
C TYR A 7 -5.34 -4.71 6.37
N ALA A 8 -6.64 -4.88 6.65
CA ALA A 8 -7.70 -4.25 5.87
C ALA A 8 -7.79 -2.73 6.13
N SER A 9 -7.40 -2.26 7.32
CA SER A 9 -7.22 -0.82 7.59
C SER A 9 -5.92 -0.32 6.96
N PHE A 10 -6.00 0.84 6.30
CA PHE A 10 -4.83 1.51 5.74
C PHE A 10 -3.93 2.10 6.83
N GLU A 11 -4.53 2.59 7.92
CA GLU A 11 -3.86 3.12 9.10
C GLU A 11 -3.09 2.01 9.82
N ASP A 12 -3.75 0.88 10.13
CA ASP A 12 -3.10 -0.27 10.77
C ASP A 12 -1.98 -0.82 9.88
N SER A 13 -2.22 -0.87 8.57
CA SER A 13 -1.22 -1.28 7.58
C SER A 13 -0.01 -0.34 7.58
N ALA A 14 -0.19 0.96 7.69
CA ALA A 14 0.91 1.92 7.76
C ALA A 14 1.66 1.83 9.10
N ALA A 15 0.93 1.72 10.21
CA ALA A 15 1.48 1.70 11.57
C ALA A 15 2.49 0.56 11.80
N VAL A 16 2.28 -0.59 11.18
CA VAL A 16 3.19 -1.74 11.33
C VAL A 16 4.40 -1.72 10.40
N LEU A 17 4.50 -0.80 9.44
CA LEU A 17 5.65 -0.76 8.56
C LEU A 17 6.87 -0.18 9.29
N ASP A 18 8.05 -0.76 9.06
CA ASP A 18 9.29 -0.08 9.46
C ASP A 18 9.47 1.21 8.65
N ASN A 19 10.31 2.12 9.15
CA ASN A 19 10.50 3.44 8.55
C ASN A 19 10.98 3.38 7.09
N ARG A 20 11.80 2.39 6.71
CA ARG A 20 12.27 2.27 5.32
C ARG A 20 11.13 1.90 4.39
N ARG A 21 10.28 0.95 4.77
CA ARG A 21 9.14 0.52 3.94
C ARG A 21 8.04 1.57 3.95
N LEU A 22 7.69 2.14 5.10
CA LEU A 22 6.74 3.25 5.22
C LEU A 22 7.13 4.43 4.32
N GLY A 23 8.38 4.87 4.37
CA GLY A 23 8.89 5.94 3.51
C GLY A 23 8.76 5.64 2.02
N LYS A 24 9.01 4.39 1.62
CA LYS A 24 8.80 3.93 0.24
C LYS A 24 7.33 3.91 -0.17
N GLN A 25 6.42 3.53 0.73
CA GLN A 25 4.99 3.43 0.41
C GLN A 25 4.39 4.78 0.01
N ARG A 26 4.88 5.89 0.59
CA ARG A 26 4.44 7.23 0.15
C ARG A 26 4.79 7.47 -1.32
N VAL A 27 6.02 7.16 -1.72
CA VAL A 27 6.52 7.37 -3.09
C VAL A 27 5.85 6.40 -4.07
N GLU A 28 5.83 5.11 -3.77
CA GLU A 28 5.28 4.10 -4.67
C GLU A 28 3.77 4.23 -4.83
N GLY A 29 3.03 4.58 -3.77
CA GLY A 29 1.59 4.87 -3.85
C GLY A 29 1.29 6.05 -4.76
N THR A 30 1.98 7.18 -4.58
CA THR A 30 1.83 8.35 -5.47
C THR A 30 2.22 8.04 -6.91
N GLN A 31 3.23 7.19 -7.13
CA GLN A 31 3.64 6.76 -8.47
C GLN A 31 2.54 5.92 -9.16
N ILE A 32 1.92 4.98 -8.44
CA ILE A 32 0.78 4.21 -8.97
C ILE A 32 -0.37 5.15 -9.32
N LEU A 33 -0.72 6.08 -8.41
CA LEU A 33 -1.81 7.03 -8.64
C LEU A 33 -1.52 7.90 -9.87
N THR A 34 -0.29 8.40 -10.00
CA THR A 34 0.13 9.19 -11.17
C THR A 34 -0.04 8.39 -12.47
N ILE A 35 0.34 7.11 -12.48
CA ILE A 35 0.17 6.24 -13.65
C ILE A 35 -1.31 6.07 -14.00
N LEU A 36 -2.17 5.83 -13.00
CA LEU A 36 -3.61 5.65 -13.21
C LEU A 36 -4.30 6.92 -13.73
N LEU A 37 -3.88 8.09 -13.25
CA LEU A 37 -4.46 9.38 -13.63
C LEU A 37 -3.92 9.94 -14.95
N THR A 38 -2.80 9.41 -15.46
CA THR A 38 -2.21 9.90 -16.72
C THR A 38 -2.93 9.29 -17.91
N PRO A 39 -3.66 10.08 -18.73
CA PRO A 39 -4.33 9.55 -19.91
C PRO A 39 -3.31 8.96 -20.89
N ASN A 40 -3.63 7.79 -21.47
CA ASN A 40 -2.79 7.11 -22.45
C ASN A 40 -1.33 6.85 -22.00
N TYR A 41 -1.09 6.63 -20.70
CA TYR A 41 0.25 6.32 -20.18
C TYR A 41 0.91 5.15 -20.93
N ARG A 42 2.09 5.39 -21.53
CA ARG A 42 2.83 4.41 -22.35
C ARG A 42 4.08 3.81 -21.69
N GLY A 43 4.30 4.04 -20.38
CA GLY A 43 5.48 3.54 -19.68
C GLY A 43 5.42 2.06 -19.31
N ALA A 44 6.58 1.46 -19.02
CA ALA A 44 6.74 0.04 -18.71
C ALA A 44 5.89 -0.46 -17.53
N TRP A 45 5.51 0.44 -16.61
CA TRP A 45 4.75 0.11 -15.40
C TRP A 45 3.24 -0.02 -15.63
N ARG A 46 2.71 0.28 -16.82
CA ARG A 46 1.25 0.25 -17.13
C ARG A 46 0.58 -1.10 -16.85
N ASN A 47 1.33 -2.18 -17.04
CA ASN A 47 0.83 -3.55 -16.89
C ASN A 47 1.32 -4.20 -15.58
N HIS A 48 2.01 -3.44 -14.72
CA HIS A 48 2.49 -3.95 -13.44
C HIS A 48 1.30 -4.36 -12.57
N PRO A 49 1.33 -5.53 -11.92
CA PRO A 49 0.21 -6.01 -11.09
C PRO A 49 -0.23 -5.01 -10.01
N ALA A 50 0.72 -4.35 -9.34
CA ALA A 50 0.39 -3.28 -8.37
C ALA A 50 -0.40 -2.12 -9.00
N VAL A 51 -0.15 -1.75 -10.26
CA VAL A 51 -0.94 -0.70 -10.93
C VAL A 51 -2.33 -1.24 -11.28
N ARG A 52 -2.40 -2.46 -11.81
CA ARG A 52 -3.65 -3.09 -12.24
C ARG A 52 -4.64 -3.26 -11.08
N MET A 53 -4.18 -3.70 -9.91
CA MET A 53 -5.08 -3.97 -8.77
C MET A 53 -5.77 -2.73 -8.21
N TRP A 54 -5.19 -1.54 -8.43
CA TRP A 54 -5.72 -0.26 -7.96
C TRP A 54 -6.57 0.49 -9.01
N ARG A 55 -6.64 -0.03 -10.25
CA ARG A 55 -7.42 0.61 -11.33
C ARG A 55 -8.91 0.61 -10.98
N GLY A 56 -9.55 1.78 -11.06
CA GLY A 56 -10.95 1.97 -10.65
C GLY A 56 -11.15 2.20 -9.15
N TYR A 57 -10.07 2.20 -8.37
CA TYR A 57 -10.06 2.41 -6.92
C TYR A 57 -9.14 3.59 -6.53
N GLU A 58 -9.04 4.61 -7.39
CA GLU A 58 -8.09 5.72 -7.25
C GLU A 58 -8.35 6.54 -5.98
N GLU A 59 -9.60 6.75 -5.58
CA GLU A 59 -9.94 7.45 -4.34
C GLU A 59 -9.54 6.63 -3.09
N ALA A 60 -9.68 5.31 -3.14
CA ALA A 60 -9.18 4.44 -2.06
C ALA A 60 -7.64 4.43 -2.02
N LEU A 61 -6.96 4.50 -3.16
CA LEU A 61 -5.50 4.67 -3.20
C LEU A 61 -5.07 6.01 -2.59
N ARG A 62 -5.83 7.09 -2.79
CA ARG A 62 -5.59 8.37 -2.12
C ARG A 62 -5.73 8.27 -0.60
N LEU A 63 -6.74 7.55 -0.10
CA LEU A 63 -6.85 7.25 1.34
C LEU A 63 -5.63 6.49 1.85
N TYR A 64 -5.21 5.44 1.13
CA TYR A 64 -4.01 4.69 1.48
C TYR A 64 -2.77 5.59 1.56
N ILE A 65 -2.54 6.44 0.56
CA ILE A 65 -1.41 7.39 0.55
C ILE A 65 -1.50 8.35 1.74
N ASN A 66 -2.69 8.89 2.04
CA ASN A 66 -2.90 9.76 3.18
C ASN A 66 -2.57 9.05 4.50
N ALA A 67 -3.01 7.80 4.71
CA ALA A 67 -2.72 7.03 5.91
C ALA A 67 -1.20 6.84 6.10
N VAL A 68 -0.49 6.49 5.03
CA VAL A 68 0.97 6.33 5.04
C VAL A 68 1.68 7.67 5.32
N VAL A 69 1.21 8.77 4.72
CA VAL A 69 1.76 10.11 4.97
C VAL A 69 1.52 10.57 6.40
N THR A 70 0.31 10.37 6.93
CA THR A 70 -0.05 10.69 8.31
C THR A 70 0.83 9.94 9.29
N GLU A 71 1.00 8.63 9.12
CA GLU A 71 1.90 7.82 9.97
C GLU A 71 3.35 8.30 9.87
N TRP A 72 3.83 8.60 8.66
CA TRP A 72 5.19 9.13 8.45
C TRP A 72 5.43 10.45 9.19
N ILE A 73 4.49 11.38 9.10
CA ILE A 73 4.54 12.66 9.81
C ILE A 73 4.42 12.44 11.33
N GLY A 74 3.52 11.55 11.76
CA GLY A 74 3.32 11.19 13.17
C GLY A 74 4.59 10.66 13.83
N ARG A 75 5.45 9.97 13.08
CA ARG A 75 6.79 9.54 13.51
C ARG A 75 7.85 10.64 13.53
N GLY A 76 7.49 11.89 13.25
CA GLY A 76 8.39 13.04 13.26
C GLY A 76 9.18 13.26 11.97
N TYR A 77 8.87 12.54 10.89
CA TYR A 77 9.55 12.73 9.62
C TYR A 77 8.90 13.82 8.76
N ARG A 78 9.72 14.56 8.00
CA ARG A 78 9.23 15.55 7.04
C ARG A 78 8.62 14.87 5.82
N ASN A 79 7.49 15.40 5.32
CA ASN A 79 6.85 14.97 4.09
C ASN A 79 6.82 16.12 3.06
N SER A 80 7.12 15.80 1.81
CA SER A 80 7.05 16.73 0.66
C SER A 80 6.05 16.26 -0.42
N LEU A 81 5.41 15.10 -0.21
CA LEU A 81 4.43 14.55 -1.15
C LEU A 81 3.03 15.10 -0.88
N ALA A 82 2.20 15.12 -1.92
CA ALA A 82 0.83 15.60 -1.82
C ALA A 82 -0.01 14.73 -0.86
N THR A 83 -0.91 15.39 -0.14
CA THR A 83 -2.06 14.78 0.53
C THR A 83 -3.33 15.15 -0.23
N TYR A 84 -4.38 14.36 -0.05
CA TYR A 84 -5.60 14.49 -0.85
C TYR A 84 -6.80 14.76 0.05
N ASP A 85 -7.54 15.84 -0.21
CA ASP A 85 -8.85 16.06 0.40
C ASP A 85 -9.92 15.25 -0.35
N LEU A 86 -10.60 14.37 0.38
CA LEU A 86 -11.62 13.46 -0.12
C LEU A 86 -13.01 13.78 0.41
N THR A 87 -13.18 14.92 1.09
CA THR A 87 -14.47 15.35 1.64
C THR A 87 -15.53 15.38 0.54
N GLY A 88 -16.64 14.68 0.75
CA GLY A 88 -17.76 14.62 -0.19
C GLY A 88 -17.52 13.78 -1.45
N ARG A 89 -16.38 13.07 -1.58
CA ARG A 89 -16.12 12.17 -2.71
C ARG A 89 -16.64 10.76 -2.40
N PRO A 90 -17.37 10.10 -3.31
CA PRO A 90 -17.70 8.68 -3.14
C PRO A 90 -16.42 7.85 -3.27
N ILE A 91 -16.20 6.94 -2.32
CA ILE A 91 -15.03 6.08 -2.29
C ILE A 91 -15.46 4.66 -2.59
N VAL A 92 -14.98 4.13 -3.71
CA VAL A 92 -15.13 2.72 -4.05
C VAL A 92 -13.92 1.98 -3.48
N PHE A 93 -14.16 1.08 -2.53
CA PHE A 93 -13.11 0.24 -1.99
C PHE A 93 -12.87 -0.99 -2.88
N PRO A 94 -11.60 -1.43 -3.01
CA PRO A 94 -11.29 -2.64 -3.76
C PRO A 94 -11.94 -3.89 -3.15
N PHE A 95 -12.47 -4.79 -3.98
CA PHE A 95 -13.09 -6.04 -3.52
C PHE A 95 -12.13 -6.95 -2.74
N TRP A 96 -10.83 -6.78 -2.96
CA TRP A 96 -9.77 -7.54 -2.32
C TRP A 96 -9.34 -6.96 -0.96
N LEU A 97 -9.86 -5.79 -0.57
CA LEU A 97 -9.58 -5.23 0.74
C LEU A 97 -10.36 -6.03 1.79
N GLY A 98 -9.64 -6.71 2.69
CA GLY A 98 -10.19 -7.70 3.61
C GLY A 98 -9.99 -9.15 3.16
N ASP A 99 -9.50 -9.41 1.94
CA ASP A 99 -9.18 -10.77 1.48
C ASP A 99 -7.91 -11.29 2.18
N PRO A 100 -8.00 -12.38 2.98
CA PRO A 100 -6.84 -12.93 3.68
C PRO A 100 -5.68 -13.29 2.76
N ARG A 101 -5.95 -13.73 1.52
CA ARG A 101 -4.89 -14.10 0.56
C ARG A 101 -3.97 -12.93 0.24
N LEU A 102 -4.53 -11.73 0.13
CA LEU A 102 -3.76 -10.52 -0.09
C LEU A 102 -2.96 -10.17 1.16
N HIS A 103 -3.64 -10.03 2.28
CA HIS A 103 -3.04 -9.57 3.54
C HIS A 103 -1.94 -10.51 4.02
N ASP A 104 -2.15 -11.81 3.94
CA ASP A 104 -1.18 -12.81 4.39
C ASP A 104 0.01 -12.90 3.43
N SER A 105 -0.19 -12.75 2.12
CA SER A 105 0.93 -12.65 1.18
C SER A 105 1.80 -11.41 1.44
N HIS A 106 1.19 -10.29 1.86
CA HIS A 106 1.91 -9.07 2.24
C HIS A 106 2.67 -9.25 3.55
N LYS A 107 2.03 -9.79 4.60
CA LYS A 107 2.68 -10.14 5.88
C LYS A 107 3.87 -11.07 5.66
N SER A 108 3.69 -12.13 4.88
CA SER A 108 4.74 -13.08 4.49
C SER A 108 5.89 -12.38 3.77
N ASN A 109 5.59 -11.49 2.82
CA ASN A 109 6.63 -10.72 2.14
C ASN A 109 7.35 -9.75 3.07
N LEU A 110 6.67 -9.14 4.04
CA LEU A 110 7.29 -8.27 5.04
C LEU A 110 8.25 -9.06 5.94
N LEU A 111 7.84 -10.24 6.41
CA LEU A 111 8.71 -11.16 7.16
C LEU A 111 9.98 -11.54 6.37
N ARG A 112 9.88 -11.82 5.07
CA ARG A 112 11.08 -12.03 4.21
C ARG A 112 12.00 -10.83 4.17
N LYS A 113 11.40 -9.64 4.13
CA LYS A 113 12.14 -8.42 3.92
C LYS A 113 12.88 -8.04 5.21
N ASP A 114 12.32 -8.29 6.39
CA ASP A 114 12.95 -8.05 7.68
C ASP A 114 12.30 -8.89 8.80
N PHE A 115 12.79 -10.12 8.98
CA PHE A 115 12.19 -11.03 9.96
C PHE A 115 12.30 -10.52 11.39
N SER A 116 13.43 -9.89 11.74
CA SER A 116 13.67 -9.35 13.08
C SER A 116 12.63 -8.29 13.44
N TYR A 117 12.37 -7.35 12.53
CA TYR A 117 11.36 -6.33 12.77
C TYR A 117 9.93 -6.91 12.74
N TYR A 118 9.57 -7.74 11.76
CA TYR A 118 8.17 -8.13 11.56
C TYR A 118 7.69 -9.28 12.44
N SER A 119 8.60 -10.11 12.98
CA SER A 119 8.22 -11.20 13.88
C SER A 119 7.55 -10.73 15.18
N GLN A 120 7.76 -9.47 15.59
CA GLN A 120 7.15 -8.88 16.78
C GLN A 120 5.61 -8.84 16.72
N PHE A 121 5.02 -8.85 15.52
CA PHE A 121 3.56 -8.77 15.34
C PHE A 121 2.86 -10.12 15.48
N GLY A 122 3.61 -11.22 15.66
CA GLY A 122 3.04 -12.55 15.93
C GLY A 122 2.12 -13.07 14.81
N TRP A 123 2.36 -12.67 13.56
CA TRP A 123 1.54 -13.12 12.44
C TRP A 123 1.69 -14.63 12.21
N ASP A 124 0.57 -15.34 12.21
CA ASP A 124 0.49 -16.76 11.89
C ASP A 124 0.54 -17.00 10.36
N VAL A 125 1.65 -16.58 9.74
CA VAL A 125 1.92 -16.78 8.32
C VAL A 125 3.39 -17.13 8.10
N PRO A 126 3.71 -18.10 7.23
CA PRO A 126 5.11 -18.45 6.98
C PRO A 126 5.77 -17.37 6.08
N PRO A 127 7.09 -17.17 6.17
CA PRO A 127 7.80 -16.15 5.41
C PRO A 127 8.07 -16.58 3.95
N ASP A 128 7.38 -17.53 3.37
CA ASP A 128 7.66 -18.06 2.02
C ASP A 128 6.42 -18.11 1.11
N LEU A 129 5.27 -17.57 1.55
CA LEU A 129 4.07 -17.50 0.71
C LEU A 129 4.34 -16.71 -0.58
N PRO A 130 3.83 -17.20 -1.73
CA PRO A 130 3.89 -16.47 -2.98
C PRO A 130 3.12 -15.14 -2.85
N TYR A 131 3.60 -14.11 -3.54
CA TYR A 131 2.92 -12.82 -3.55
C TYR A 131 1.59 -12.93 -4.31
N TYR A 132 0.49 -12.52 -3.70
CA TYR A 132 -0.83 -12.56 -4.33
C TYR A 132 -1.17 -11.21 -4.98
N TRP A 133 -1.61 -11.25 -6.23
CA TRP A 133 -2.06 -10.07 -6.98
C TRP A 133 -3.52 -10.27 -7.42
N PRO A 134 -4.47 -9.42 -6.98
CA PRO A 134 -5.88 -9.54 -7.34
C PRO A 134 -6.17 -8.81 -8.66
N VAL A 135 -5.59 -9.31 -9.77
CA VAL A 135 -5.58 -8.63 -11.10
C VAL A 135 -6.01 -9.50 -12.27
#